data_AF-A0A7S1Y667-F1
#
_entry.id   AF-A0A7S1Y667-F1
#
_cell.length_a   1.000
_cell.length_b   1.000
_cell.length_c   1.000
_cell.angle_alpha   90.00
_cell.angle_beta   90.00
_cell.angle_gamma   90.00
#
_symmetry.space_group_name_H-M   'P 1'
#
loop_
_entity.id
_entity.type
_entity.pdbx_description
1 polymer ?
#
loop_
_entity_poly.entity_id
_entity_poly.type
_entity_poly.pdbx_seq_one_letter_code
_entity_poly.pdbx_strand_id
1 'polypeptide(L)'
;CTPKYGSSGSLAPAVVRMQLAGTESFQIRLQNPGDGEATGNRDVHCMVMEEGVWVLPDGVHYAEAKTYTSTRTDENGGSNLLGESQVLENSAASYTVVLGQVMTFNDAGWSVFWSRGSTRKTPPSSANLRTGKHVGEDPDTTRGDETIGYIAMEEFHGTASGVEIESERGADSILGYDNGSRLYGFTAAFPSPPA
;
A
#
# COMPACT_ATOMS: atom_id res chain seq x y z
N CYS A 1 -3.59 4.72 0.75
CA CYS A 1 -4.27 5.30 1.92
C CYS A 1 -4.46 4.23 2.98
N THR A 2 -4.48 4.55 4.27
CA THR A 2 -4.68 3.56 5.35
C THR A 2 -5.65 4.08 6.42
N PRO A 3 -6.61 3.26 6.89
CA PRO A 3 -7.50 3.68 7.95
C PRO A 3 -6.78 3.62 9.30
N LYS A 4 -6.99 4.64 10.14
CA LYS A 4 -6.50 4.66 11.51
C LYS A 4 -7.43 3.84 12.39
N TYR A 5 -6.89 2.79 13.00
CA TYR A 5 -7.58 2.03 14.03
C TYR A 5 -7.20 2.56 15.42
N GLY A 6 -8.19 2.61 16.31
CA GLY A 6 -7.96 2.83 17.74
C GLY A 6 -7.44 1.56 18.43
N SER A 7 -7.65 1.46 19.75
CA SER A 7 -7.42 0.20 20.47
C SER A 7 -8.25 -0.94 19.87
N SER A 8 -7.66 -2.12 19.76
CA SER A 8 -8.25 -3.31 19.12
C SER A 8 -9.69 -3.60 19.57
N GLY A 9 -10.58 -3.88 18.61
CA GLY A 9 -11.93 -4.42 18.87
C GLY A 9 -13.08 -3.41 18.94
N SER A 10 -12.84 -2.09 18.82
CA SER A 10 -13.94 -1.10 18.87
C SER A 10 -14.64 -0.84 17.53
N LEU A 11 -14.06 -1.28 16.41
CA LEU A 11 -14.53 -0.98 15.06
C LEU A 11 -14.35 -2.20 14.15
N ALA A 12 -15.29 -2.47 13.23
CA ALA A 12 -15.15 -3.58 12.29
C ALA A 12 -13.90 -3.44 11.39
N PRO A 13 -13.35 -4.51 10.80
CA PRO A 13 -12.29 -4.37 9.79
C PRO A 13 -12.78 -3.56 8.58
N ALA A 14 -11.88 -2.78 8.00
CA ALA A 14 -12.12 -1.92 6.85
C ALA A 14 -10.87 -1.86 5.96
N VAL A 15 -11.10 -1.91 4.65
CA VAL A 15 -10.10 -1.65 3.62
C VAL A 15 -10.44 -0.32 2.95
N VAL A 16 -9.43 0.49 2.66
CA VAL A 16 -9.62 1.68 1.84
C VAL A 16 -9.60 1.23 0.39
N ARG A 17 -10.62 1.61 -0.37
CA ARG A 17 -10.64 1.52 -1.84
C ARG A 17 -10.76 2.93 -2.39
N MET A 18 -10.14 3.18 -3.55
CA MET A 18 -10.29 4.47 -4.22
C MET A 18 -11.12 4.32 -5.48
N GLN A 19 -11.67 5.45 -5.95
CA GLN A 19 -12.27 5.56 -7.27
C GLN A 19 -12.10 7.00 -7.75
N LEU A 20 -12.30 7.22 -9.06
CA LEU A 20 -12.27 8.55 -9.68
C LEU A 20 -10.97 9.31 -9.35
N ALA A 21 -9.83 8.61 -9.32
CA ALA A 21 -8.53 9.24 -9.23
C ALA A 21 -8.27 10.01 -10.54
N GLY A 22 -8.56 11.30 -10.51
CA GLY A 22 -8.26 12.26 -11.57
C GLY A 22 -7.00 13.06 -11.26
N THR A 23 -6.77 14.12 -12.03
CA THR A 23 -5.57 14.97 -11.90
C THR A 23 -5.57 15.87 -10.67
N GLU A 24 -6.72 16.08 -10.01
CA GLU A 24 -6.85 17.04 -8.90
C GLU A 24 -7.53 16.43 -7.66
N SER A 25 -8.20 15.30 -7.81
CA SER A 25 -8.95 14.69 -6.71
C SER A 25 -9.12 13.19 -6.92
N PHE A 26 -9.41 12.51 -5.82
CA PHE A 26 -9.81 11.11 -5.81
C PHE A 26 -10.90 10.94 -4.75
N GLN A 27 -11.71 9.90 -4.93
CA GLN A 27 -12.68 9.47 -3.92
C GLN A 27 -12.14 8.26 -3.20
N ILE A 28 -12.44 8.18 -1.91
CA ILE A 28 -12.16 6.99 -1.09
C ILE A 28 -13.45 6.44 -0.51
N ARG A 29 -13.47 5.13 -0.31
CA ARG A 29 -14.50 4.43 0.46
C ARG A 29 -13.84 3.48 1.45
N LEU A 30 -14.54 3.24 2.56
CA LEU A 30 -14.17 2.21 3.53
C LEU A 30 -15.08 1.01 3.33
N GLN A 31 -14.52 -0.10 2.87
CA GLN A 31 -15.26 -1.33 2.64
C GLN A 31 -14.91 -2.35 3.73
N ASN A 32 -15.90 -3.05 4.27
CA ASN A 32 -15.67 -4.18 5.14
C ASN A 32 -15.16 -5.38 4.29
N PRO A 33 -14.22 -6.21 4.79
CA PRO A 33 -13.79 -7.47 4.15
C PRO A 33 -14.86 -8.59 4.05
N GLY A 34 -16.14 -8.21 4.00
CA GLY A 34 -17.31 -9.05 3.72
C GLY A 34 -18.22 -8.37 2.69
N ASP A 35 -17.60 -7.61 1.78
CA ASP A 35 -18.16 -6.86 0.65
C ASP A 35 -19.10 -5.68 0.97
N GLY A 36 -19.54 -5.54 2.23
CA GLY A 36 -20.37 -4.42 2.69
C GLY A 36 -19.60 -3.13 2.99
N GLU A 37 -20.32 -2.07 3.36
CA GLU A 37 -19.71 -0.84 3.88
C GLU A 37 -19.08 -1.08 5.26
N ALA A 38 -17.96 -0.41 5.53
CA ALA A 38 -17.42 -0.38 6.88
C ALA A 38 -18.31 0.45 7.82
N THR A 39 -18.49 -0.01 9.05
CA THR A 39 -19.23 0.73 10.09
C THR A 39 -18.29 1.61 10.91
N GLY A 40 -18.81 2.75 11.37
CA GLY A 40 -18.13 3.72 12.24
C GLY A 40 -17.19 4.68 11.51
N ASN A 41 -17.03 5.88 12.06
CA ASN A 41 -16.15 6.92 11.51
C ASN A 41 -14.68 6.59 11.78
N ARG A 42 -13.81 6.87 10.81
CA ARG A 42 -12.36 6.65 10.89
C ARG A 42 -11.62 7.77 10.21
N ASP A 43 -10.47 8.13 10.77
CA ASP A 43 -9.47 8.92 10.05
C ASP A 43 -8.82 8.03 8.99
N VAL A 44 -8.52 8.60 7.82
CA VAL A 44 -7.79 7.93 6.75
C VAL A 44 -6.58 8.78 6.40
N HIS A 45 -5.40 8.17 6.43
CA HIS A 45 -4.15 8.82 6.01
C HIS A 45 -3.83 8.43 4.58
N CYS A 46 -3.56 9.42 3.73
CA CYS A 46 -3.22 9.22 2.33
C CYS A 46 -1.87 9.87 2.02
N MET A 47 -1.10 9.20 1.17
CA MET A 47 0.06 9.75 0.48
C MET A 47 -0.27 9.75 -1.01
N VAL A 48 0.04 10.85 -1.68
CA VAL A 48 -0.19 11.04 -3.12
C VAL A 48 1.14 11.40 -3.74
N MET A 49 1.46 10.78 -4.87
CA MET A 49 2.65 11.06 -5.65
C MET A 49 2.29 10.93 -7.13
N GLU A 50 2.69 11.91 -7.92
CA GLU A 50 2.56 11.87 -9.37
C GLU A 50 3.40 10.72 -9.95
N GLU A 51 2.89 10.06 -10.99
CA GLU A 51 3.59 8.98 -11.66
C GLU A 51 4.94 9.46 -12.24
N GLY A 52 6.00 8.68 -12.00
CA GLY A 52 7.35 8.99 -12.45
C GLY A 52 8.43 8.70 -11.41
N VAL A 53 9.68 9.00 -11.79
CA VAL A 53 10.86 8.90 -10.92
C VAL A 53 11.15 10.26 -10.29
N TRP A 54 11.25 10.28 -8.97
CA TRP A 54 11.43 11.47 -8.15
C TRP A 54 12.71 11.36 -7.32
N VAL A 55 13.45 12.46 -7.23
CA VAL A 55 14.51 12.63 -6.24
C VAL A 55 13.88 13.13 -4.96
N LEU A 56 14.13 12.45 -3.84
CA LEU A 56 13.65 12.82 -2.52
C LEU A 56 14.36 14.08 -2.00
N PRO A 57 13.82 14.78 -0.98
CA PRO A 57 14.31 16.09 -0.55
C PRO A 57 15.79 16.19 -0.17
N ASP A 58 16.49 15.09 0.09
CA ASP A 58 17.94 15.11 0.36
C ASP A 58 18.82 15.14 -0.89
N GLY A 59 18.22 15.03 -2.08
CA GLY A 59 18.93 15.08 -3.36
C GLY A 59 19.67 13.80 -3.74
N VAL A 60 19.57 12.73 -2.94
CA VAL A 60 20.35 11.49 -3.15
C VAL A 60 19.46 10.26 -3.23
N HIS A 61 18.37 10.21 -2.47
CA HIS A 61 17.44 9.08 -2.49
C HIS A 61 16.33 9.28 -3.53
N TYR A 62 15.71 8.17 -3.94
CA TYR A 62 14.70 8.14 -4.99
C TYR A 62 13.38 7.54 -4.50
N ALA A 63 12.30 7.98 -5.14
CA ALA A 63 11.01 7.32 -5.13
C ALA A 63 10.46 7.21 -6.56
N GLU A 64 9.73 6.15 -6.85
CA GLU A 64 9.11 5.90 -8.15
C GLU A 64 7.66 5.49 -7.94
N ALA A 65 6.75 6.27 -8.51
CA ALA A 65 5.32 6.02 -8.47
C ALA A 65 4.83 5.56 -9.83
N LYS A 66 3.98 4.53 -9.86
CA LYS A 66 3.43 3.95 -11.09
C LYS A 66 2.00 3.50 -10.92
N THR A 67 1.26 3.52 -12.02
CA THR A 67 -0.07 2.92 -12.12
C THR A 67 -0.10 1.84 -13.19
N TYR A 68 -0.91 0.80 -12.99
CA TYR A 68 -1.17 -0.21 -14.02
C TYR A 68 -2.53 -0.89 -13.79
N THR A 69 -3.08 -1.48 -14.85
CA THR A 69 -4.27 -2.35 -14.74
C THR A 69 -3.85 -3.74 -14.29
N SER A 70 -4.28 -4.13 -13.09
CA SER A 70 -4.09 -5.46 -12.54
C SER A 70 -5.24 -6.38 -12.95
N THR A 71 -4.87 -7.47 -13.63
CA THR A 71 -5.81 -8.47 -14.17
C THR A 71 -5.82 -9.76 -13.35
N ARG A 72 -5.05 -9.79 -12.26
CA ARG A 72 -4.88 -10.95 -11.39
C ARG A 72 -5.39 -10.63 -9.99
N THR A 73 -6.07 -11.60 -9.40
CA THR A 73 -6.42 -11.58 -7.99
C THR A 73 -5.79 -12.77 -7.31
N ASP A 74 -5.01 -12.52 -6.26
CA ASP A 74 -4.37 -13.56 -5.48
C ASP A 74 -5.21 -13.87 -4.22
N GLU A 75 -5.23 -15.12 -3.80
CA GLU A 75 -5.83 -15.57 -2.54
C GLU A 75 -4.76 -16.20 -1.64
N ASN A 76 -5.18 -16.71 -0.48
CA ASN A 76 -4.31 -17.46 0.43
C ASN A 76 -3.70 -18.69 -0.25
N GLY A 77 -2.60 -19.19 0.32
CA GLY A 77 -1.87 -20.35 -0.22
C GLY A 77 -0.67 -19.94 -1.07
N GLY A 78 0.49 -20.52 -0.75
CA GLY A 78 1.77 -20.04 -1.28
C GLY A 78 1.93 -20.08 -2.80
N SER A 79 1.22 -20.98 -3.50
CA SER A 79 1.17 -21.05 -4.96
C SER A 79 0.29 -19.98 -5.60
N ASN A 80 -0.62 -19.40 -4.82
CA ASN A 80 -1.63 -18.44 -5.29
C ASN A 80 -1.20 -16.99 -5.06
N LEU A 81 -0.13 -16.76 -4.28
CA LEU A 81 0.48 -15.44 -4.07
C LEU A 81 1.48 -15.12 -5.19
N LEU A 82 0.96 -14.82 -6.38
CA LEU A 82 1.77 -14.67 -7.58
C LEU A 82 2.15 -13.22 -7.86
N GLY A 83 1.22 -12.29 -7.76
CA GLY A 83 1.39 -10.89 -8.13
C GLY A 83 1.78 -10.70 -9.60
N GLU A 84 1.97 -9.45 -9.99
CA GLU A 84 2.35 -9.04 -11.33
C GLU A 84 3.71 -8.34 -11.28
N SER A 85 4.60 -8.75 -12.19
CA SER A 85 5.98 -8.25 -12.21
C SER A 85 6.01 -6.78 -12.60
N GLN A 86 6.72 -5.99 -11.82
CA GLN A 86 6.94 -4.58 -12.08
C GLN A 86 8.39 -4.34 -12.46
N VAL A 87 8.60 -3.38 -13.36
CA VAL A 87 9.93 -2.91 -13.76
C VAL A 87 10.05 -1.46 -13.35
N LEU A 88 11.02 -1.19 -12.48
CA LEU A 88 11.34 0.17 -12.05
C LEU A 88 12.29 0.80 -13.07
N GLU A 89 12.05 2.07 -13.38
CA GLU A 89 12.83 2.85 -14.35
C GLU A 89 14.24 3.11 -13.83
N ASN A 90 14.36 3.57 -12.57
CA ASN A 90 15.65 3.73 -11.93
C ASN A 90 16.09 2.43 -11.24
N SER A 91 16.46 1.43 -12.04
CA SER A 91 16.94 0.14 -11.52
C SER A 91 18.22 0.21 -10.67
N ALA A 92 18.93 1.35 -10.66
CA ALA A 92 20.14 1.56 -9.86
C ALA A 92 19.85 2.04 -8.42
N ALA A 93 18.65 2.58 -8.14
CA ALA A 93 18.23 2.93 -6.79
C ALA A 93 18.01 1.67 -5.93
N SER A 94 18.04 1.81 -4.61
CA SER A 94 17.86 0.73 -3.64
C SER A 94 16.45 0.72 -3.04
N TYR A 95 15.43 0.55 -3.88
CA TYR A 95 14.03 0.54 -3.43
C TYR A 95 13.75 -0.64 -2.50
N THR A 96 13.47 -0.39 -1.23
CA THR A 96 13.15 -1.42 -0.21
C THR A 96 11.78 -1.21 0.44
N VAL A 97 11.17 -0.05 0.25
CA VAL A 97 9.84 0.30 0.78
C VAL A 97 8.85 0.39 -0.37
N VAL A 98 7.72 -0.31 -0.24
CA VAL A 98 6.65 -0.29 -1.27
C VAL A 98 5.32 -0.03 -0.60
N LEU A 99 4.72 1.11 -0.94
CA LEU A 99 3.36 1.47 -0.56
C LEU A 99 2.47 1.31 -1.79
N GLY A 100 1.21 0.93 -1.61
CA GLY A 100 0.32 0.82 -2.76
C GLY A 100 -1.15 0.72 -2.38
N GLN A 101 -1.98 0.78 -3.42
CA GLN A 101 -3.40 0.96 -3.29
C GLN A 101 -4.13 0.35 -4.48
N VAL A 102 -5.24 -0.35 -4.23
CA VAL A 102 -6.25 -0.64 -5.25
C VAL A 102 -7.03 0.66 -5.46
N MET A 103 -6.86 1.27 -6.64
CA MET A 103 -7.27 2.65 -6.93
C MET A 103 -8.63 2.77 -7.63
N THR A 104 -9.28 1.63 -7.88
CA THR A 104 -10.61 1.56 -8.48
C THR A 104 -11.53 0.64 -7.68
N PHE A 105 -12.81 0.69 -8.04
CA PHE A 105 -13.89 -0.14 -7.52
C PHE A 105 -14.67 -0.75 -8.70
N ASN A 106 -13.96 -1.46 -9.58
CA ASN A 106 -14.55 -2.12 -10.73
C ASN A 106 -15.18 -3.46 -10.34
N ASP A 107 -14.59 -4.14 -9.35
CA ASP A 107 -15.14 -5.30 -8.68
C ASP A 107 -15.87 -4.88 -7.41
N ALA A 108 -17.09 -5.40 -7.23
CA ALA A 108 -17.90 -5.12 -6.04
C ALA A 108 -17.28 -5.71 -4.77
N GLY A 109 -16.49 -6.77 -4.92
CA GLY A 109 -15.79 -7.44 -3.86
C GLY A 109 -14.61 -6.66 -3.31
N TRP A 110 -14.35 -6.87 -2.03
CA TRP A 110 -13.18 -6.30 -1.39
C TRP A 110 -11.89 -6.89 -1.98
N SER A 111 -10.83 -6.10 -1.98
CA SER A 111 -9.46 -6.57 -2.25
C SER A 111 -8.49 -5.54 -1.70
N VAL A 112 -7.27 -5.97 -1.40
CA VAL A 112 -6.20 -5.14 -0.85
C VAL A 112 -4.96 -5.21 -1.71
N PHE A 113 -4.22 -4.10 -1.76
CA PHE A 113 -2.89 -4.10 -2.36
C PHE A 113 -1.96 -5.01 -1.57
N TRP A 114 -1.07 -5.70 -2.28
CA TRP A 114 0.05 -6.40 -1.68
C TRP A 114 1.28 -6.34 -2.60
N SER A 115 2.46 -6.55 -2.02
CA SER A 115 3.71 -6.63 -2.76
C SER A 115 4.65 -7.71 -2.21
N ARG A 116 5.60 -8.12 -3.04
CA ARG A 116 6.66 -9.06 -2.66
C ARG A 116 7.90 -8.90 -3.55
N GLY A 117 9.00 -9.51 -3.10
CA GLY A 117 10.18 -9.75 -3.91
C GLY A 117 10.07 -11.01 -4.77
N SER A 118 11.21 -11.67 -4.96
CA SER A 118 11.33 -12.91 -5.74
C SER A 118 10.43 -14.04 -5.23
N THR A 119 10.14 -14.08 -3.94
CA THR A 119 9.26 -15.05 -3.28
C THR A 119 8.32 -14.31 -2.33
N ARG A 120 7.23 -14.96 -1.89
CA ARG A 120 6.34 -14.39 -0.86
C ARG A 120 7.01 -14.19 0.51
N LYS A 121 8.25 -14.66 0.69
CA LYS A 121 9.03 -14.56 1.93
C LYS A 121 10.18 -13.54 1.82
N THR A 122 10.36 -12.92 0.66
CA THR A 122 11.42 -11.95 0.43
C THR A 122 10.81 -10.57 0.21
N PRO A 123 11.36 -9.52 0.82
CA PRO A 123 10.88 -8.15 0.58
C PRO A 123 11.13 -7.75 -0.87
N PRO A 124 10.37 -6.77 -1.39
CA PRO A 124 10.66 -6.15 -2.68
C PRO A 124 12.08 -5.60 -2.77
N SER A 125 12.61 -5.58 -4.00
CA SER A 125 13.83 -4.86 -4.36
C SER A 125 13.74 -4.31 -5.77
N SER A 126 14.66 -3.43 -6.15
CA SER A 126 14.70 -2.85 -7.50
C SER A 126 14.81 -3.89 -8.61
N ALA A 127 15.41 -5.05 -8.33
CA ALA A 127 15.52 -6.15 -9.27
C ALA A 127 14.32 -7.11 -9.23
N ASN A 128 13.58 -7.14 -8.13
CA ASN A 128 12.46 -8.06 -7.93
C ASN A 128 11.34 -7.33 -7.20
N LEU A 129 10.41 -6.77 -7.96
CA LEU A 129 9.17 -6.22 -7.46
C LEU A 129 7.99 -6.93 -8.13
N ARG A 130 7.11 -7.49 -7.30
CA ARG A 130 5.77 -7.88 -7.72
C ARG A 130 4.74 -7.19 -6.86
N THR A 131 3.70 -6.68 -7.49
CA THR A 131 2.56 -6.03 -6.84
C THR A 131 1.27 -6.66 -7.34
N GLY A 132 0.19 -6.52 -6.58
CA GLY A 132 -1.10 -7.06 -7.01
C GLY A 132 -2.21 -6.72 -6.02
N LYS A 133 -3.38 -7.29 -6.30
CA LYS A 133 -4.53 -7.29 -5.38
C LYS A 133 -4.75 -8.68 -4.81
N HIS A 134 -5.17 -8.72 -3.55
CA HIS A 134 -5.38 -9.94 -2.78
C HIS A 134 -6.71 -9.90 -2.00
N VAL A 135 -7.33 -11.06 -1.84
CA VAL A 135 -8.66 -11.22 -1.19
C VAL A 135 -8.62 -12.08 0.09
N GLY A 136 -7.46 -12.21 0.74
CA GLY A 136 -7.38 -13.00 1.97
C GLY A 136 -7.63 -14.48 1.72
N GLU A 137 -8.51 -15.06 2.55
CA GLU A 137 -8.97 -16.44 2.44
C GLU A 137 -10.27 -16.58 1.61
N ASP A 138 -10.73 -15.50 0.98
CA ASP A 138 -11.86 -15.56 0.06
C ASP A 138 -11.47 -16.39 -1.18
N PRO A 139 -12.19 -17.49 -1.47
CA PRO A 139 -11.85 -18.38 -2.57
C PRO A 139 -12.23 -17.82 -3.96
N ASP A 140 -13.00 -16.73 -4.01
CA ASP A 140 -13.33 -16.09 -5.28
C ASP A 140 -12.18 -15.20 -5.75
N THR A 141 -11.39 -15.72 -6.68
CA THR A 141 -10.34 -15.00 -7.40
C THR A 141 -10.78 -14.50 -8.78
N THR A 142 -12.03 -14.75 -9.19
CA THR A 142 -12.59 -14.29 -10.47
C THR A 142 -13.11 -12.86 -10.33
N ARG A 143 -12.20 -11.95 -9.95
CA ARG A 143 -12.52 -10.54 -9.72
C ARG A 143 -12.22 -9.67 -10.93
N GLY A 144 -13.02 -8.64 -11.13
CA GLY A 144 -12.82 -7.61 -12.15
C GLY A 144 -11.47 -6.93 -12.04
N ASP A 145 -10.93 -6.51 -13.19
CA ASP A 145 -9.65 -5.81 -13.28
C ASP A 145 -9.69 -4.48 -12.51
N GLU A 146 -8.61 -4.17 -11.79
CA GLU A 146 -8.51 -2.94 -11.01
C GLU A 146 -7.23 -2.18 -11.38
N THR A 147 -7.27 -0.86 -11.37
CA THR A 147 -6.06 -0.05 -11.39
C THR A 147 -5.36 -0.17 -10.05
N ILE A 148 -4.08 -0.54 -10.08
CA ILE A 148 -3.18 -0.52 -8.92
C ILE A 148 -2.22 0.65 -9.08
N GLY A 149 -2.08 1.42 -8.01
CA GLY A 149 -1.02 2.42 -7.87
C GLY A 149 -0.05 1.97 -6.79
N TYR A 150 1.24 2.15 -7.02
CA TYR A 150 2.27 1.92 -6.01
C TYR A 150 3.35 3.00 -6.05
N ILE A 151 4.00 3.18 -4.90
CA ILE A 151 5.19 4.01 -4.70
C ILE A 151 6.28 3.08 -4.17
N ALA A 152 7.34 2.90 -4.95
CA ALA A 152 8.58 2.25 -4.50
C ALA A 152 9.55 3.35 -4.07
N MET A 153 10.12 3.26 -2.87
CA MET A 153 11.03 4.27 -2.35
C MET A 153 12.20 3.65 -1.60
N GLU A 154 13.31 4.37 -1.58
CA GLU A 154 14.44 4.05 -0.72
C GLU A 154 14.12 4.36 0.74
N GLU A 155 14.92 3.80 1.65
CA GLU A 155 14.90 4.19 3.05
C GLU A 155 15.45 5.62 3.14
N PHE A 156 14.66 6.52 3.71
CA PHE A 156 14.87 7.95 3.62
C PHE A 156 14.41 8.62 4.90
N HIS A 157 15.10 9.70 5.27
CA HIS A 157 14.64 10.63 6.29
C HIS A 157 14.90 12.06 5.82
N GLY A 158 13.88 12.91 5.91
CA GLY A 158 14.03 14.33 5.59
C GLY A 158 12.72 15.08 5.66
N THR A 159 12.68 16.26 5.04
CA THR A 159 11.53 17.16 5.11
C THR A 159 11.07 17.58 3.73
N ALA A 160 9.78 17.38 3.43
CA ALA A 160 9.13 17.88 2.23
C ALA A 160 8.08 18.92 2.63
N SER A 161 8.21 20.17 2.15
CA SER A 161 7.25 21.24 2.42
C SER A 161 6.91 21.46 3.90
N GLY A 162 7.88 21.27 4.80
CA GLY A 162 7.70 21.39 6.25
C GLY A 162 7.13 20.14 6.93
N VAL A 163 6.84 19.08 6.18
CA VAL A 163 6.45 17.76 6.69
C VAL A 163 7.66 16.86 6.74
N GLU A 164 7.99 16.37 7.92
CA GLU A 164 9.01 15.35 8.10
C GLU A 164 8.50 14.00 7.60
N ILE A 165 9.32 13.29 6.83
CA ILE A 165 9.03 11.99 6.25
C ILE A 165 10.19 11.07 6.60
N GLU A 166 9.85 9.88 7.13
CA GLU A 166 10.78 8.80 7.39
C GLU A 166 10.23 7.51 6.75
N SER A 167 11.05 6.80 5.98
CA SER A 167 10.76 5.49 5.41
C SER A 167 11.86 4.52 5.82
N GLU A 168 11.46 3.38 6.38
CA GLU A 168 12.39 2.34 6.81
C GLU A 168 11.78 0.97 6.54
N ARG A 169 12.63 -0.02 6.27
CA ARG A 169 12.18 -1.41 6.17
C ARG A 169 12.20 -2.07 7.55
N GLY A 170 11.00 -2.42 8.02
CA GLY A 170 10.80 -3.20 9.23
C GLY A 170 11.24 -4.66 9.14
N ALA A 171 11.30 -5.32 10.30
CA ALA A 171 11.40 -6.78 10.38
C ALA A 171 10.16 -7.46 9.78
N ASP A 172 10.31 -8.72 9.33
CA ASP A 172 9.20 -9.52 8.82
C ASP A 172 8.07 -9.59 9.84
N SER A 173 6.88 -9.14 9.44
CA SER A 173 5.70 -9.20 10.28
C SER A 173 4.43 -9.35 9.43
N ILE A 174 3.61 -10.32 9.82
CA ILE A 174 2.27 -10.53 9.27
C ILE A 174 1.34 -10.62 10.47
N LEU A 175 0.40 -9.68 10.58
CA LEU A 175 -0.66 -9.70 11.58
C LEU A 175 -2.00 -9.44 10.89
N GLY A 176 -3.01 -10.21 11.25
CA GLY A 176 -4.39 -9.86 10.97
C GLY A 176 -4.88 -8.75 11.91
N TYR A 177 -6.05 -8.22 11.58
CA TYR A 177 -6.72 -7.18 12.37
C TYR A 177 -6.82 -7.54 13.87
N ASP A 178 -7.10 -8.81 14.19
CA ASP A 178 -7.29 -9.28 15.56
C ASP A 178 -5.98 -9.64 16.31
N ASN A 179 -4.82 -9.57 15.64
CA ASN A 179 -3.54 -9.92 16.26
C ASN A 179 -2.81 -8.73 16.92
N GLY A 180 -3.48 -7.57 17.02
CA GLY A 180 -2.96 -6.37 17.67
C GLY A 180 -2.08 -5.49 16.76
N SER A 181 -1.50 -4.44 17.33
CA SER A 181 -0.67 -3.48 16.61
C SER A 181 0.81 -3.87 16.58
N ARG A 182 1.50 -3.59 15.47
CA ARG A 182 2.96 -3.51 15.44
C ARG A 182 3.40 -2.08 15.73
N LEU A 183 4.36 -1.93 16.61
CA LEU A 183 5.05 -0.67 16.85
C LEU A 183 6.36 -0.72 16.09
N TYR A 184 6.51 0.17 15.11
CA TYR A 184 7.81 0.49 14.55
C TYR A 184 8.37 1.65 15.36
N GLY A 185 9.52 1.41 15.99
CA GLY A 185 10.23 2.41 16.76
C GLY A 185 10.98 3.34 15.83
N PHE A 186 10.24 4.19 15.12
CA PHE A 186 10.84 5.32 14.41
C PHE A 186 11.66 6.14 15.39
N THR A 187 12.86 6.54 14.97
CA THR A 187 13.75 7.31 15.85
C THR A 187 13.30 8.76 15.99
N ALA A 188 12.43 9.23 15.09
CA ALA A 188 11.79 10.53 15.15
C ALA A 188 10.46 10.52 15.93
N ALA A 189 10.25 11.56 16.73
CA ALA A 189 8.96 11.87 17.33
C ALA A 189 8.31 13.01 16.55
N PHE A 190 7.20 12.75 15.86
CA PHE A 190 6.47 13.78 15.12
C PHE A 190 5.65 14.64 16.10
N PRO A 191 5.92 15.96 16.21
CA PRO A 191 5.23 16.83 17.18
C PRO A 191 3.77 17.11 16.79
N SER A 192 3.42 16.92 15.51
CA SER A 192 2.07 17.05 14.98
C SER A 192 1.91 16.20 13.71
N PRO A 193 0.68 15.76 13.35
CA PRO A 193 0.41 15.25 12.02
C PRO A 193 0.81 16.26 10.94
N PRO A 194 1.17 15.82 9.73
CA PRO A 194 1.29 16.68 8.56
C PRO A 194 0.03 17.55 8.39
N ALA A 195 0.21 18.84 8.11
CA ALA A 195 -0.88 19.79 7.87
C ALA A 195 -1.57 19.55 6.52
#